data_AF-A0A0M2EX78-F1
#
_entry.id   AF-A0A0M2EX78-F1
#
_cell.length_a   1.000
_cell.length_b   1.000
_cell.length_c   1.000
_cell.angle_alpha   90.00
_cell.angle_beta   90.00
_cell.angle_gamma   90.00
#
_symmetry.space_group_name_H-M   'P 1'
#
loop_
_entity.id
_entity.type
_entity.pdbx_description
1 polymer ?
#
loop_
_entity_poly.entity_id
_entity_poly.type
_entity_poly.pdbx_seq_one_letter_code
_entity_poly.pdbx_strand_id
1 'polypeptide(L)'
;MEHFSPPPAKVISALLQHTYVMSIYAKDMLYALKADVAELNPDKNRIVLDVEYSGSDIDRYLADGGLNFDLEALKGTDNIERETYSLCNIPTQLFKTDSMFYRLECRLPESVFVTENRGAIRIPFILGMQARVRIEVYLHTLNVPGTLRNLSTGGCLVEIDLVESIAIEVGQDIPGITLEFPNGESFYAEGKIRHIRPFGNNGYAAVGIQFIHLSSSQSEALLHYTNESEREAAYRTGITGSMVYSSPLFIPGTKEKNLLLRESQEREKRTRQTPMERGVMEIAHRLQIGLMYIKTRNQLPVEIFYDCVDTLLYMVKKDRKAFLYALSFLRDEADWVRHAVQVAGKLADMLLIADPHDPYLREAVLGALLHTMGKPLLVNARLPSLKVNMNPAQKAILSGHVSVLGAKLRELGWSISPTCRDVIENANERVDGSGYPQGKRAEPLSPLVRLVSVIKAINKLRHARNGISPRTPLAAYRKIYEANAAYDKAVLVKYVQIYGLYPIGSLAKYSGGFLGWVMDIDKKGKPIVVHLTKNLRFPDTNISSVVSNGDLQQVGKLENIVHPDDFGMKVLKI
;
A
#
# COMPACT_ATOMS: atom_id res chain seq x y z
N MET A 1 -16.81 39.69 11.40
CA MET A 1 -16.48 39.57 9.97
C MET A 1 -17.38 38.48 9.42
N GLU A 2 -18.18 38.78 8.41
CA GLU A 2 -18.93 37.73 7.70
C GLU A 2 -17.90 36.80 7.03
N HIS A 3 -17.81 35.56 7.51
CA HIS A 3 -16.97 34.54 6.89
C HIS A 3 -17.64 34.11 5.57
N PHE A 4 -17.36 34.82 4.48
CA PHE A 4 -17.64 34.31 3.14
C PHE A 4 -16.66 33.16 2.89
N SER A 5 -17.13 31.92 3.08
CA SER A 5 -16.42 30.70 2.68
C SER A 5 -17.00 30.21 1.35
N PRO A 6 -16.20 29.66 0.42
CA PRO A 6 -16.73 29.17 -0.84
C PRO A 6 -17.47 27.86 -0.59
N PRO A 7 -18.48 27.55 -1.42
CA PRO A 7 -19.09 26.24 -1.36
C PRO A 7 -18.09 25.17 -1.87
N PRO A 8 -17.99 24.00 -1.19
CA PRO A 8 -17.26 22.83 -1.65
C PRO A 8 -17.51 22.46 -3.10
N ALA A 9 -18.72 22.72 -3.62
CA ALA A 9 -19.06 22.42 -5.00
C ALA A 9 -18.13 23.10 -6.01
N LYS A 10 -17.61 24.31 -5.73
CA LYS A 10 -16.62 24.97 -6.60
C LYS A 10 -15.27 24.24 -6.61
N VAL A 11 -14.81 23.79 -5.44
CA VAL A 11 -13.55 23.02 -5.32
C VAL A 11 -13.68 21.69 -6.04
N ILE A 12 -14.78 20.97 -5.80
CA ILE A 12 -15.08 19.70 -6.49
C ILE A 12 -15.13 19.94 -8.01
N SER A 13 -15.83 20.98 -8.47
CA SER A 13 -15.92 21.28 -9.90
C SER A 13 -14.55 21.52 -10.55
N ALA A 14 -13.60 22.15 -9.86
CA ALA A 14 -12.24 22.34 -10.37
C ALA A 14 -11.48 21.01 -10.44
N LEU A 15 -11.61 20.16 -9.42
CA LEU A 15 -10.94 18.86 -9.36
C LEU A 15 -11.47 17.86 -10.41
N LEU A 16 -12.77 17.90 -10.72
CA LEU A 16 -13.40 17.03 -11.73
C LEU A 16 -12.98 17.35 -13.17
N GLN A 17 -12.26 18.46 -13.42
CA GLN A 17 -11.68 18.77 -14.74
C GLN A 17 -10.49 17.88 -15.09
N HIS A 18 -10.06 17.03 -14.16
CA HIS A 18 -8.89 16.20 -14.26
C HIS A 18 -9.24 14.71 -14.10
N THR A 19 -8.30 13.80 -14.36
CA THR A 19 -8.52 12.38 -14.05
C THR A 19 -8.71 12.25 -12.55
N TYR A 20 -9.83 11.70 -12.10
CA TYR A 20 -10.15 11.65 -10.68
C TYR A 20 -10.56 10.26 -10.20
N VAL A 21 -10.45 10.08 -8.90
CA VAL A 21 -11.01 8.97 -8.14
C VAL A 21 -11.75 9.57 -6.97
N MET A 22 -13.02 9.21 -6.81
CA MET A 22 -13.80 9.56 -5.64
C MET A 22 -14.06 8.30 -4.83
N SER A 23 -13.84 8.40 -3.52
CA SER A 23 -14.13 7.33 -2.58
C SER A 23 -15.01 7.85 -1.45
N ILE A 24 -16.02 7.07 -1.07
CA ILE A 24 -16.90 7.36 0.05
C ILE A 24 -16.59 6.45 1.22
N TYR A 25 -16.76 6.96 2.45
CA TYR A 25 -16.63 6.15 3.65
C TYR A 25 -17.50 6.69 4.79
N ALA A 26 -17.97 5.79 5.63
CA ALA A 26 -18.58 6.11 6.91
C ALA A 26 -17.73 5.58 8.07
N LYS A 27 -18.06 6.00 9.29
CA LYS A 27 -17.30 5.63 10.49
C LYS A 27 -17.19 4.11 10.68
N ASP A 28 -18.26 3.37 10.41
CA ASP A 28 -18.32 1.92 10.61
C ASP A 28 -18.15 1.11 9.30
N MET A 29 -17.93 1.77 8.16
CA MET A 29 -17.64 1.08 6.90
C MET A 29 -16.33 0.31 6.98
N LEU A 30 -16.34 -0.93 6.50
CA LEU A 30 -15.17 -1.83 6.50
C LEU A 30 -14.11 -1.44 5.47
N TYR A 31 -14.46 -0.64 4.47
CA TYR A 31 -13.57 -0.11 3.44
C TYR A 31 -14.23 1.09 2.77
N ALA A 32 -13.42 1.95 2.16
CA ALA A 32 -13.95 3.02 1.33
C ALA A 32 -14.51 2.42 0.02
N LEU A 33 -15.65 2.92 -0.44
CA LEU A 33 -16.24 2.51 -1.70
C LEU A 33 -15.88 3.51 -2.79
N LYS A 34 -15.49 3.02 -3.96
CA LYS A 34 -15.35 3.90 -5.12
C LYS A 34 -16.74 4.44 -5.51
N ALA A 35 -16.78 5.72 -5.83
CA ALA A 35 -17.97 6.40 -6.32
C ALA A 35 -17.64 7.13 -7.63
N ASP A 36 -18.61 7.15 -8.54
CA ASP A 36 -18.56 7.94 -9.76
C ASP A 36 -19.51 9.14 -9.61
N VAL A 37 -19.08 10.32 -10.05
CA VAL A 37 -19.90 11.53 -9.95
C VAL A 37 -20.91 11.57 -11.09
N ALA A 38 -22.19 11.37 -10.78
CA ALA A 38 -23.29 11.38 -11.76
C ALA A 38 -23.77 12.80 -12.07
N GLU A 39 -23.87 13.66 -11.05
CA GLU A 39 -24.28 15.06 -11.18
C GLU A 39 -23.59 15.92 -10.12
N LEU A 40 -23.17 17.14 -10.49
CA LEU A 40 -22.77 18.17 -9.55
C LEU A 40 -23.57 19.44 -9.85
N ASN A 41 -24.30 19.95 -8.84
CA ASN A 41 -25.06 21.19 -8.94
C ASN A 41 -24.52 22.22 -7.95
N PRO A 42 -23.66 23.15 -8.41
CA PRO A 42 -23.04 24.16 -7.55
C PRO A 42 -24.05 25.14 -6.92
N ASP A 43 -25.12 25.49 -7.64
CA ASP A 43 -26.11 26.46 -7.16
C ASP A 43 -26.96 25.91 -6.00
N LYS A 44 -27.18 24.58 -6.00
CA LYS A 44 -27.95 23.89 -4.97
C LYS A 44 -27.08 23.22 -3.90
N ASN A 45 -25.75 23.38 -3.97
CA ASN A 45 -24.79 22.65 -3.12
C ASN A 45 -25.11 21.15 -3.05
N ARG A 46 -25.36 20.52 -4.20
CA ARG A 46 -25.75 19.12 -4.29
C ARG A 46 -24.80 18.34 -5.18
N ILE A 47 -24.45 17.13 -4.77
CA ILE A 47 -23.73 16.16 -5.60
C ILE A 47 -24.49 14.84 -5.61
N VAL A 48 -24.55 14.18 -6.76
CA VAL A 48 -25.15 12.86 -6.92
C VAL A 48 -24.04 11.89 -7.30
N LEU A 49 -23.94 10.79 -6.56
CA LEU A 49 -22.90 9.78 -6.72
C LEU A 49 -23.54 8.43 -7.07
N ASP A 50 -22.95 7.71 -8.00
CA ASP A 50 -23.28 6.31 -8.27
C ASP A 50 -22.21 5.42 -7.63
N VAL A 51 -22.65 4.39 -6.89
CA VAL A 51 -21.79 3.51 -6.09
C VAL A 51 -22.17 2.06 -6.32
N GLU A 52 -21.17 1.23 -6.56
CA GLU A 52 -21.32 -0.22 -6.58
C GLU A 52 -20.96 -0.79 -5.19
N TYR A 53 -21.88 -1.56 -4.61
CA TYR A 53 -21.70 -2.22 -3.33
C TYR A 53 -22.41 -3.58 -3.31
N SER A 54 -21.64 -4.64 -3.05
CA SER A 54 -22.13 -6.01 -3.03
C SER A 54 -22.65 -6.49 -1.67
N GLY A 55 -22.52 -5.67 -0.62
CA GLY A 55 -23.02 -6.02 0.71
C GLY A 55 -24.52 -5.85 0.85
N SER A 56 -25.09 -6.51 1.86
CA SER A 56 -26.54 -6.62 2.04
C SER A 56 -27.23 -5.36 2.59
N ASP A 57 -26.47 -4.42 3.15
CA ASP A 57 -27.05 -3.28 3.89
C ASP A 57 -26.07 -2.10 3.95
N ILE A 58 -26.08 -1.26 2.91
CA ILE A 58 -25.31 0.00 2.89
C ILE A 58 -25.98 1.08 3.75
N ASP A 59 -27.29 0.99 3.95
CA ASP A 59 -28.10 1.95 4.70
C ASP A 59 -27.69 2.05 6.16
N ARG A 60 -27.26 0.93 6.77
CA ARG A 60 -26.71 0.93 8.13
C ARG A 60 -25.56 1.91 8.34
N TYR A 61 -24.79 2.22 7.29
CA TYR A 61 -23.67 3.14 7.37
C TYR A 61 -24.08 4.62 7.34
N LEU A 62 -25.34 4.90 6.99
CA LEU A 62 -25.91 6.24 6.93
C LEU A 62 -26.66 6.62 8.22
N ALA A 63 -26.90 5.67 9.13
CA ALA A 63 -27.73 5.84 10.32
C ALA A 63 -27.23 6.93 11.30
N ASP A 64 -25.92 7.21 11.33
CA ASP A 64 -25.27 7.97 12.41
C ASP A 64 -24.74 9.37 12.03
N GLY A 65 -25.07 9.93 10.84
CA GLY A 65 -24.72 11.35 10.57
C GLY A 65 -24.23 11.72 9.16
N GLY A 66 -24.35 10.84 8.17
CA GLY A 66 -23.99 11.13 6.78
C GLY A 66 -22.63 10.58 6.36
N LEU A 67 -22.29 10.74 5.09
CA LEU A 67 -21.09 10.16 4.47
C LEU A 67 -19.91 11.11 4.51
N ASN A 68 -18.72 10.54 4.55
CA ASN A 68 -17.50 11.28 4.27
C ASN A 68 -17.03 10.91 2.86
N PHE A 69 -16.37 11.86 2.20
CA PHE A 69 -15.83 11.68 0.86
C PHE A 69 -14.36 12.05 0.85
N ASP A 70 -13.56 11.27 0.14
CA ASP A 70 -12.25 11.69 -0.34
C ASP A 70 -12.32 11.78 -1.87
N LEU A 71 -11.99 12.95 -2.40
CA LEU A 71 -11.80 13.18 -3.83
C LEU A 71 -10.31 13.31 -4.09
N GLU A 72 -9.79 12.50 -5.00
CA GLU A 72 -8.42 12.55 -5.48
C GLU A 72 -8.44 12.91 -6.96
N ALA A 73 -7.81 14.02 -7.34
CA ALA A 73 -7.66 14.41 -8.74
C ALA A 73 -6.18 14.43 -9.12
N LEU A 74 -5.88 13.96 -10.33
CA LEU A 74 -4.56 13.92 -10.91
C LEU A 74 -4.46 14.97 -12.03
N LYS A 75 -3.65 16.00 -11.80
CA LYS A 75 -3.52 17.18 -12.67
C LYS A 75 -2.20 17.17 -13.46
N GLY A 76 -2.23 17.75 -14.66
CA GLY A 76 -1.08 17.88 -15.56
C GLY A 76 -1.13 16.93 -16.76
N THR A 77 -0.30 17.20 -17.78
CA THR A 77 -0.25 16.43 -19.04
C THR A 77 0.07 14.94 -18.85
N ASP A 78 0.62 14.57 -17.69
CA ASP A 78 0.93 13.19 -17.29
C ASP A 78 0.43 12.82 -15.88
N ASN A 79 -0.63 13.47 -15.36
CA ASN A 79 -1.21 13.16 -14.05
C ASN A 79 -0.20 13.32 -12.86
N ILE A 80 0.66 14.33 -12.91
CA ILE A 80 1.86 14.50 -12.04
C ILE A 80 1.49 15.04 -10.65
N GLU A 81 0.52 15.94 -10.57
CA GLU A 81 0.10 16.59 -9.31
C GLU A 81 -1.17 15.95 -8.76
N ARG A 82 -1.08 15.33 -7.57
CA ARG A 82 -2.23 14.76 -6.86
C ARG A 82 -2.82 15.81 -5.92
N GLU A 83 -4.00 16.28 -6.25
CA GLU A 83 -4.81 17.14 -5.40
C GLU A 83 -5.84 16.28 -4.68
N THR A 84 -6.03 16.50 -3.38
CA THR A 84 -7.00 15.75 -2.59
C THR A 84 -7.93 16.70 -1.85
N TYR A 85 -9.18 16.30 -1.73
CA TYR A 85 -10.17 17.06 -0.99
C TYR A 85 -11.06 16.11 -0.19
N SER A 86 -11.13 16.34 1.12
CA SER A 86 -11.91 15.52 2.02
C SER A 86 -13.06 16.32 2.60
N LEU A 87 -14.23 15.71 2.56
CA LEU A 87 -15.47 16.22 3.14
C LEU A 87 -15.97 15.24 4.18
N CYS A 88 -16.45 15.75 5.30
CA CYS A 88 -16.91 14.93 6.41
C CYS A 88 -18.38 15.20 6.73
N ASN A 89 -19.08 14.17 7.18
CA ASN A 89 -20.44 14.26 7.73
C ASN A 89 -21.45 14.90 6.78
N ILE A 90 -21.47 14.43 5.53
CA ILE A 90 -22.31 14.96 4.46
C ILE A 90 -23.67 14.28 4.47
N PRO A 91 -24.77 15.03 4.70
CA PRO A 91 -26.12 14.47 4.64
C PRO A 91 -26.36 13.81 3.28
N THR A 92 -26.79 12.54 3.32
CA THR A 92 -26.94 11.70 2.13
C THR A 92 -28.28 10.98 2.15
N GLN A 93 -29.00 11.02 1.03
CA GLN A 93 -30.15 10.16 0.74
C GLN A 93 -29.72 9.05 -0.21
N LEU A 94 -30.12 7.81 0.08
CA LEU A 94 -29.70 6.64 -0.69
C LEU A 94 -30.87 6.01 -1.43
N PHE A 95 -30.66 5.72 -2.70
CA PHE A 95 -31.63 5.10 -3.59
C PHE A 95 -30.99 3.86 -4.22
N LYS A 96 -31.56 2.67 -3.96
CA LYS A 96 -31.12 1.45 -4.61
C LYS A 96 -31.61 1.42 -6.05
N THR A 97 -30.70 1.33 -7.02
CA THR A 97 -31.04 1.32 -8.46
C THR A 97 -31.05 -0.09 -9.04
N ASP A 98 -30.19 -0.98 -8.54
CA ASP A 98 -30.11 -2.40 -8.92
C ASP A 98 -29.60 -3.24 -7.73
N SER A 99 -29.37 -4.56 -7.91
CA SER A 99 -28.95 -5.45 -6.84
C SER A 99 -27.67 -5.00 -6.14
N MET A 100 -26.70 -4.46 -6.90
CA MET A 100 -25.39 -4.00 -6.42
C MET A 100 -25.15 -2.49 -6.64
N PHE A 101 -26.08 -1.75 -7.24
CA PHE A 101 -25.89 -0.35 -7.58
C PHE A 101 -26.79 0.57 -6.74
N TYR A 102 -26.19 1.64 -6.24
CA TYR A 102 -26.82 2.63 -5.38
C TYR A 102 -26.53 4.02 -5.92
N ARG A 103 -27.55 4.88 -5.87
CA ARG A 103 -27.45 6.32 -6.13
C ARG A 103 -27.56 7.08 -4.83
N LEU A 104 -26.60 7.97 -4.59
CA LEU A 104 -26.48 8.76 -3.37
C LEU A 104 -26.68 10.23 -3.72
N GLU A 105 -27.72 10.84 -3.17
CA GLU A 105 -27.92 12.29 -3.26
C GLU A 105 -27.39 12.97 -2.00
N CYS A 106 -26.34 13.76 -2.16
CA CYS A 106 -25.58 14.33 -1.06
C CYS A 106 -25.72 15.86 -1.05
N ARG A 107 -26.02 16.45 0.12
CA ARG A 107 -26.08 17.90 0.32
C ARG A 107 -24.76 18.42 0.86
N LEU A 108 -23.97 19.07 0.02
CA LEU A 108 -22.70 19.70 0.39
C LEU A 108 -22.92 20.85 1.38
N PRO A 109 -21.97 21.09 2.30
CA PRO A 109 -22.05 22.23 3.22
C PRO A 109 -21.90 23.55 2.46
N GLU A 110 -22.29 24.65 3.09
CA GLU A 110 -22.19 25.99 2.48
C GLU A 110 -20.76 26.54 2.47
N SER A 111 -19.87 25.94 3.27
CA SER A 111 -18.51 26.38 3.54
C SER A 111 -17.54 25.22 3.39
N VAL A 112 -16.35 25.46 2.82
CA VAL A 112 -15.23 24.49 2.87
C VAL A 112 -14.63 24.37 4.27
N PHE A 113 -14.82 25.38 5.11
CA PHE A 113 -14.36 25.38 6.48
C PHE A 113 -15.35 24.65 7.38
N VAL A 114 -14.84 23.70 8.17
CA VAL A 114 -15.64 22.91 9.09
C VAL A 114 -15.39 23.42 10.51
N THR A 115 -16.45 23.84 11.20
CA THR A 115 -16.38 24.21 12.61
C THR A 115 -16.39 22.95 13.47
N GLU A 116 -15.38 22.80 14.33
CA GLU A 116 -15.34 21.71 15.31
C GLU A 116 -16.27 21.97 16.49
N ASN A 117 -16.60 20.92 17.25
CA ASN A 117 -17.44 20.99 18.46
C ASN A 117 -16.93 21.98 19.53
N ARG A 118 -15.68 22.45 19.44
CA ARG A 118 -15.06 23.43 20.36
C ARG A 118 -14.93 24.83 19.74
N GLY A 119 -15.56 25.10 18.60
CA GLY A 119 -15.52 26.38 17.90
C GLY A 119 -14.27 26.64 17.06
N ALA A 120 -13.28 25.75 17.09
CA ALA A 120 -12.11 25.84 16.21
C ALA A 120 -12.50 25.57 14.75
N ILE A 121 -11.93 26.32 13.82
CA ILE A 121 -12.15 26.13 12.39
C ILE A 121 -11.08 25.18 11.85
N ARG A 122 -11.49 24.15 11.11
CA ARG A 122 -10.59 23.25 10.40
C ARG A 122 -10.48 23.69 8.93
N ILE A 123 -9.26 24.04 8.55
CA ILE A 123 -8.90 24.56 7.24
C ILE A 123 -8.42 23.40 6.35
N PRO A 124 -9.14 23.03 5.28
CA PRO A 124 -8.70 22.01 4.35
C PRO A 124 -7.60 22.56 3.43
N PHE A 125 -6.61 21.73 3.10
CA PHE A 125 -5.56 22.07 2.16
C PHE A 125 -6.03 21.65 0.77
N ILE A 126 -6.38 22.64 -0.06
CA ILE A 126 -7.05 22.45 -1.36
C ILE A 126 -6.26 23.13 -2.48
N LEU A 127 -6.52 22.72 -3.72
CA LEU A 127 -6.07 23.40 -4.94
C LEU A 127 -4.56 23.70 -4.95
N GLY A 128 -3.74 22.73 -4.54
CA GLY A 128 -2.28 22.83 -4.53
C GLY A 128 -1.65 23.34 -3.22
N MET A 129 -2.44 23.62 -2.17
CA MET A 129 -1.89 23.80 -0.82
C MET A 129 -1.22 22.51 -0.36
N GLN A 130 0.06 22.60 0.06
CA GLN A 130 0.82 21.47 0.56
C GLN A 130 1.73 21.91 1.71
N ALA A 131 1.84 21.07 2.73
CA ALA A 131 2.88 21.15 3.74
C ALA A 131 3.34 19.75 4.10
N ARG A 132 4.64 19.58 4.37
CA ARG A 132 5.22 18.29 4.74
C ARG A 132 5.02 18.06 6.23
N VAL A 133 4.86 16.80 6.61
CA VAL A 133 4.71 16.38 7.99
C VAL A 133 5.75 15.32 8.31
N ARG A 134 6.31 15.37 9.52
CA ARG A 134 7.07 14.27 10.12
C ARG A 134 6.42 13.89 11.44
N ILE A 135 6.01 12.64 11.56
CA ILE A 135 5.44 12.07 12.78
C ILE A 135 6.53 11.26 13.46
N GLU A 136 6.98 11.68 14.63
CA GLU A 136 7.87 10.89 15.48
C GLU A 136 7.02 9.89 16.26
N VAL A 137 6.96 8.64 15.80
CA VAL A 137 6.10 7.60 16.40
C VAL A 137 6.73 7.05 17.67
N TYR A 138 8.04 6.84 17.63
CA TYR A 138 8.86 6.40 18.75
C TYR A 138 10.09 7.30 18.79
N LEU A 139 10.35 7.88 19.96
CA LEU A 139 11.40 8.86 20.17
C LEU A 139 12.73 8.36 19.58
N HIS A 140 13.30 9.15 18.67
CA HIS A 140 14.58 8.95 17.98
C HIS A 140 14.74 7.63 17.19
N THR A 141 13.68 6.85 17.01
CA THR A 141 13.77 5.49 16.44
C THR A 141 12.92 5.29 15.19
N LEU A 142 11.76 5.95 15.11
CA LEU A 142 10.89 5.92 13.94
C LEU A 142 10.24 7.27 13.67
N ASN A 143 10.51 7.78 12.47
CA ASN A 143 9.85 8.95 11.91
C ASN A 143 9.09 8.53 10.65
N VAL A 144 7.80 8.86 10.60
CA VAL A 144 6.93 8.61 9.46
C VAL A 144 6.72 9.93 8.70
N PRO A 145 7.13 10.01 7.42
CA PRO A 145 6.83 11.17 6.59
C PRO A 145 5.37 11.18 6.15
N GLY A 146 4.81 12.37 5.99
CA GLY A 146 3.45 12.55 5.49
C GLY A 146 3.22 13.93 4.87
N THR A 147 1.99 14.15 4.45
CA THR A 147 1.52 15.43 3.88
C THR A 147 0.32 15.93 4.65
N LEU A 148 0.33 17.21 4.99
CA LEU A 148 -0.75 17.87 5.71
C LEU A 148 -1.97 18.02 4.79
N ARG A 149 -3.15 17.59 5.26
CA ARG A 149 -4.41 17.65 4.50
C ARG A 149 -5.42 18.62 5.09
N ASN A 150 -5.35 18.88 6.38
CA ASN A 150 -6.04 20.00 7.01
C ASN A 150 -5.34 20.40 8.31
N LEU A 151 -5.64 21.60 8.79
CA LEU A 151 -5.09 22.18 10.00
C LEU A 151 -6.18 22.88 10.82
N SER A 152 -6.05 22.83 12.14
CA SER A 152 -6.85 23.59 13.11
C SER A 152 -5.98 23.88 14.33
N THR A 153 -6.45 24.74 15.23
CA THR A 153 -5.77 25.00 16.51
C THR A 153 -5.74 23.78 17.46
N GLY A 154 -6.61 22.77 17.24
CA GLY A 154 -6.68 21.55 18.05
C GLY A 154 -5.93 20.34 17.48
N GLY A 155 -5.52 20.37 16.21
CA GLY A 155 -4.97 19.20 15.54
C GLY A 155 -4.98 19.29 14.02
N CYS A 156 -4.58 18.21 13.37
CA CYS A 156 -4.48 18.10 11.93
C CYS A 156 -4.85 16.71 11.40
N LEU A 157 -5.06 16.64 10.07
CA LEU A 157 -5.15 15.40 9.32
C LEU A 157 -3.91 15.26 8.45
N VAL A 158 -3.25 14.11 8.55
CA VAL A 158 -2.01 13.81 7.83
C VAL A 158 -2.24 12.62 6.93
N GLU A 159 -1.83 12.71 5.67
CA GLU A 159 -1.73 11.58 4.77
C GLU A 159 -0.34 10.94 4.88
N ILE A 160 -0.28 9.62 5.00
CA ILE A 160 0.95 8.81 5.03
C ILE A 160 0.84 7.61 4.08
N ASP A 161 1.97 7.02 3.66
CA ASP A 161 1.95 5.71 2.97
C ASP A 161 1.28 4.68 3.89
N LEU A 162 0.38 3.87 3.34
CA LEU A 162 -0.39 2.87 4.08
C LEU A 162 0.52 1.89 4.83
N VAL A 163 1.71 1.58 4.32
CA VAL A 163 2.66 0.70 5.03
C VAL A 163 3.12 1.30 6.36
N GLU A 164 3.25 2.63 6.43
CA GLU A 164 3.75 3.31 7.63
C GLU A 164 2.69 3.33 8.74
N SER A 165 1.40 3.18 8.38
CA SER A 165 0.31 3.08 9.34
C SER A 165 0.46 1.90 10.31
N ILE A 166 1.22 0.87 9.93
CA ILE A 166 1.45 -0.34 10.73
C ILE A 166 2.08 -0.01 12.10
N ALA A 167 2.91 1.03 12.15
CA ALA A 167 3.63 1.39 13.37
C ALA A 167 2.82 2.29 14.32
N ILE A 168 1.65 2.77 13.89
CA ILE A 168 0.83 3.77 14.59
C ILE A 168 -0.44 3.11 15.11
N GLU A 169 -0.82 3.43 16.35
CA GLU A 169 -2.03 2.90 16.98
C GLU A 169 -2.99 4.01 17.39
N VAL A 170 -4.30 3.74 17.31
CA VAL A 170 -5.32 4.69 17.74
C VAL A 170 -5.26 4.86 19.26
N GLY A 171 -5.20 6.10 19.72
CA GLY A 171 -5.05 6.46 21.13
C GLY A 171 -3.60 6.61 21.60
N GLN A 172 -2.62 6.27 20.76
CA GLN A 172 -1.20 6.43 21.03
C GLN A 172 -0.83 7.91 21.16
N ASP A 173 -0.06 8.25 22.20
CA ASP A 173 0.62 9.54 22.30
C ASP A 173 1.93 9.46 21.49
N ILE A 174 2.16 10.47 20.65
CA ILE A 174 3.38 10.61 19.84
C ILE A 174 4.26 11.71 20.44
N PRO A 175 5.57 11.47 20.62
CA PRO A 175 6.51 12.44 21.20
C PRO A 175 6.64 13.72 20.38
N GLY A 176 6.37 13.67 19.07
CA GLY A 176 6.51 14.84 18.22
C GLY A 176 5.80 14.72 16.88
N ILE A 177 5.27 15.85 16.43
CA ILE A 177 4.84 16.09 15.06
C ILE A 177 5.43 17.41 14.60
N THR A 178 6.12 17.38 13.45
CA THR A 178 6.66 18.56 12.80
C THR A 178 5.88 18.85 11.52
N LEU A 179 5.34 20.06 11.39
CA LEU A 179 4.80 20.60 10.15
C LEU A 179 5.87 21.49 9.51
N GLU A 180 6.18 21.29 8.23
CA GLU A 180 7.15 22.08 7.46
C GLU A 180 6.41 22.69 6.25
N PHE A 181 6.29 24.02 6.23
CA PHE A 181 5.60 24.77 5.19
C PHE A 181 6.54 25.10 4.01
N PRO A 182 6.00 25.33 2.79
CA PRO A 182 6.81 25.58 1.59
C PRO A 182 7.84 26.71 1.69
N ASN A 183 7.57 27.73 2.50
CA ASN A 183 8.49 28.85 2.72
C ASN A 183 9.65 28.53 3.68
N GLY A 184 9.63 27.35 4.32
CA GLY A 184 10.62 26.90 5.28
C GLY A 184 10.26 27.13 6.75
N GLU A 185 9.13 27.79 7.03
CA GLU A 185 8.61 27.85 8.40
C GLU A 185 8.19 26.46 8.89
N SER A 186 8.29 26.26 10.20
CA SER A 186 7.93 24.98 10.81
C SER A 186 7.23 25.13 12.15
N PHE A 187 6.42 24.14 12.47
CA PHE A 187 5.70 24.02 13.74
C PHE A 187 5.98 22.65 14.36
N TYR A 188 6.24 22.63 15.66
CA TYR A 188 6.44 21.40 16.42
C TYR A 188 5.46 21.33 17.60
N ALA A 189 4.86 20.16 17.80
CA ALA A 189 4.03 19.86 18.97
C ALA A 189 4.12 18.37 19.33
N GLU A 190 3.71 18.03 20.55
CA GLU A 190 3.32 16.66 20.89
C GLU A 190 1.93 16.36 20.34
N GLY A 191 1.60 15.08 20.14
CA GLY A 191 0.31 14.70 19.58
C GLY A 191 -0.29 13.43 20.17
N LYS A 192 -1.57 13.23 19.92
CA LYS A 192 -2.30 11.99 20.19
C LYS A 192 -3.02 11.54 18.94
N ILE A 193 -2.80 10.29 18.54
CA ILE A 193 -3.48 9.67 17.40
C ILE A 193 -4.95 9.45 17.77
N ARG A 194 -5.87 10.04 17.00
CA ARG A 194 -7.31 9.99 17.26
C ARG A 194 -8.03 8.97 16.40
N HIS A 195 -7.65 8.85 15.14
CA HIS A 195 -8.21 7.88 14.21
C HIS A 195 -7.24 7.65 13.05
N ILE A 196 -7.34 6.46 12.45
CA ILE A 196 -6.61 6.07 11.25
C ILE A 196 -7.63 5.41 10.31
N ARG A 197 -7.54 5.71 9.02
CA ARG A 197 -8.40 5.11 7.99
C ARG A 197 -7.66 5.04 6.65
N PRO A 198 -8.11 4.21 5.69
CA PRO A 198 -7.60 4.30 4.33
C PRO A 198 -7.97 5.68 3.78
N PHE A 199 -7.11 6.24 2.94
CA PHE A 199 -7.32 7.53 2.31
C PHE A 199 -7.35 7.37 0.80
N GLY A 200 -8.52 7.55 0.21
CA GLY A 200 -8.72 7.30 -1.21
C GLY A 200 -8.49 5.84 -1.61
N ASN A 201 -8.04 5.61 -2.86
CA ASN A 201 -7.76 4.26 -3.40
C ASN A 201 -6.26 3.97 -3.62
N ASN A 202 -5.37 4.92 -3.32
CA ASN A 202 -3.98 4.89 -3.80
C ASN A 202 -2.94 4.42 -2.76
N GLY A 203 -3.28 3.50 -1.86
CA GLY A 203 -2.29 2.96 -0.92
C GLY A 203 -1.82 3.97 0.14
N TYR A 204 -2.67 4.93 0.52
CA TYR A 204 -2.42 5.88 1.60
C TYR A 204 -3.35 5.66 2.79
N ALA A 205 -2.93 6.15 3.95
CA ALA A 205 -3.74 6.25 5.15
C ALA A 205 -3.85 7.70 5.60
N ALA A 206 -5.02 8.07 6.11
CA ALA A 206 -5.27 9.33 6.78
C ALA A 206 -5.21 9.12 8.29
N VAL A 207 -4.40 9.95 8.95
CA VAL A 207 -4.14 9.91 10.39
C VAL A 207 -4.59 11.24 10.98
N GLY A 208 -5.63 11.18 11.83
CA GLY A 208 -6.09 12.33 12.59
C GLY A 208 -5.28 12.47 13.87
N ILE A 209 -4.63 13.61 14.07
CA ILE A 209 -3.72 13.87 15.20
C ILE A 209 -4.21 15.08 15.97
N GLN A 210 -4.46 14.90 17.25
CA GLN A 210 -4.75 15.99 18.18
C GLN A 210 -3.44 16.52 18.76
N PHE A 211 -3.23 17.84 18.79
CA PHE A 211 -2.09 18.42 19.49
C PHE A 211 -2.31 18.40 21.00
N ILE A 212 -1.27 18.07 21.77
CA ILE A 212 -1.30 18.00 23.23
C ILE A 212 -0.14 18.81 23.82
N HIS A 213 -0.28 19.22 25.09
CA HIS A 213 0.75 19.94 25.85
C HIS A 213 1.30 21.21 25.18
N LEU A 214 0.48 21.94 24.41
CA LEU A 214 0.89 23.19 23.77
C LEU A 214 1.20 24.28 24.81
N SER A 215 2.37 24.91 24.67
CA SER A 215 2.68 26.15 25.38
C SER A 215 1.86 27.32 24.82
N SER A 216 1.85 28.45 25.54
CA SER A 216 1.23 29.68 25.03
C SER A 216 1.86 30.15 23.71
N SER A 217 3.20 30.09 23.60
CA SER A 217 3.91 30.48 22.37
C SER A 217 3.60 29.54 21.19
N GLN A 218 3.47 28.23 21.44
CA GLN A 218 3.05 27.28 20.41
C GLN A 218 1.60 27.53 19.97
N SER A 219 0.72 27.87 20.92
CA SER A 219 -0.68 28.16 20.62
C SER A 219 -0.84 29.42 19.76
N GLU A 220 -0.07 30.47 20.06
CA GLU A 220 -0.01 31.70 19.25
C GLU A 220 0.54 31.43 17.84
N ALA A 221 1.64 30.67 17.73
CA ALA A 221 2.21 30.29 16.45
C ALA A 221 1.23 29.44 15.61
N LEU A 222 0.53 28.49 16.24
CA LEU A 222 -0.45 27.66 15.56
C LEU A 222 -1.67 28.45 15.06
N LEU A 223 -2.11 29.44 15.84
CA LEU A 223 -3.16 30.38 15.41
C LEU A 223 -2.72 31.16 14.17
N HIS A 224 -1.48 31.66 14.15
CA HIS A 224 -0.90 32.31 12.97
C HIS A 224 -0.94 31.40 11.74
N TYR A 225 -0.42 30.16 11.83
CA TYR A 225 -0.42 29.23 10.70
C TYR A 225 -1.83 28.85 10.23
N THR A 226 -2.78 28.75 11.16
CA THR A 226 -4.19 28.45 10.83
C THR A 226 -4.82 29.62 10.06
N ASN A 227 -4.63 30.86 10.52
CA ASN A 227 -5.14 32.07 9.85
C ASN A 227 -4.52 32.26 8.46
N GLU A 228 -3.22 32.01 8.32
CA GLU A 228 -2.52 32.06 7.03
C GLU A 228 -3.02 31.00 6.05
N SER A 229 -3.31 29.79 6.55
CA SER A 229 -3.92 28.71 5.76
C SER A 229 -5.34 29.06 5.34
N GLU A 230 -6.14 29.67 6.22
CA GLU A 230 -7.50 30.15 5.90
C GLU A 230 -7.46 31.18 4.77
N ARG A 231 -6.54 32.16 4.86
CA ARG A 231 -6.34 33.18 3.84
C ARG A 231 -5.97 32.57 2.49
N GLU A 232 -5.04 31.63 2.47
CA GLU A 232 -4.63 30.95 1.22
C GLU A 232 -5.76 30.13 0.61
N ALA A 233 -6.53 29.41 1.42
CA ALA A 233 -7.69 28.65 0.95
C ALA A 233 -8.74 29.58 0.32
N ALA A 234 -9.01 30.74 0.94
CA ALA A 234 -9.91 31.76 0.41
C ALA A 234 -9.39 32.38 -0.91
N TYR A 235 -8.07 32.63 -1.01
CA TYR A 235 -7.42 33.13 -2.22
C TYR A 235 -7.63 32.17 -3.41
N ARG A 236 -7.31 30.89 -3.23
CA ARG A 236 -7.33 29.88 -4.31
C ARG A 236 -8.73 29.55 -4.81
N THR A 237 -9.74 29.78 -3.99
CA THR A 237 -11.15 29.51 -4.31
C THR A 237 -11.87 30.72 -4.89
N GLY A 238 -11.17 31.86 -5.03
CA GLY A 238 -11.68 33.05 -5.69
C GLY A 238 -12.69 33.85 -4.87
N ILE A 239 -12.63 33.80 -3.52
CA ILE A 239 -13.45 34.69 -2.69
C ILE A 239 -12.86 36.10 -2.76
N THR A 240 -13.50 36.95 -3.56
CA THR A 240 -13.13 38.35 -3.72
C THR A 240 -13.83 39.21 -2.66
N GLY A 241 -13.27 39.22 -1.45
CA GLY A 241 -13.24 40.44 -0.64
C GLY A 241 -11.99 41.24 -1.02
N SER A 242 -12.07 42.57 -1.05
CA SER A 242 -10.94 43.44 -1.39
C SER A 242 -9.68 43.09 -0.58
N MET A 243 -8.59 42.76 -1.30
CA MET A 243 -7.22 42.43 -0.81
C MET A 243 -6.96 41.00 -0.27
N VAL A 244 -7.35 39.94 -0.98
CA VAL A 244 -6.77 38.60 -0.73
C VAL A 244 -5.56 38.40 -1.66
N TYR A 245 -4.35 38.46 -1.09
CA TYR A 245 -3.10 38.04 -1.76
C TYR A 245 -2.71 36.63 -1.30
N SER A 246 -1.95 35.90 -2.11
CA SER A 246 -1.40 34.60 -1.72
C SER A 246 -0.55 34.72 -0.45
N SER A 247 -0.70 33.76 0.46
CA SER A 247 0.08 33.69 1.68
C SER A 247 1.54 33.33 1.36
N PRO A 248 2.53 34.07 1.90
CA PRO A 248 3.93 33.71 1.81
C PRO A 248 4.23 32.29 2.30
N LEU A 249 3.42 31.76 3.23
CA LEU A 249 3.57 30.43 3.81
C LEU A 249 3.59 29.33 2.75
N PHE A 250 2.84 29.50 1.66
CA PHE A 250 2.70 28.54 0.57
C PHE A 250 3.54 28.87 -0.67
N ILE A 251 4.45 29.85 -0.58
CA ILE A 251 5.39 30.17 -1.65
C ILE A 251 6.65 29.31 -1.48
N PRO A 252 6.95 28.38 -2.43
CA PRO A 252 8.08 27.47 -2.27
C PRO A 252 9.44 28.18 -2.26
N GLY A 253 10.23 27.94 -1.21
CA GLY A 253 11.64 28.30 -1.18
C GLY A 253 12.50 27.43 -2.11
N THR A 254 13.79 27.74 -2.24
CA THR A 254 14.74 27.01 -3.12
C THR A 254 14.83 25.51 -2.78
N LYS A 255 14.76 25.16 -1.50
CA LYS A 255 14.81 23.77 -1.02
C LYS A 255 13.60 22.97 -1.53
N GLU A 256 12.38 23.51 -1.37
CA GLU A 256 11.15 22.84 -1.79
C GLU A 256 11.07 22.73 -3.32
N LYS A 257 11.50 23.78 -4.06
CA LYS A 257 11.57 23.72 -5.53
C LYS A 257 12.45 22.57 -6.04
N ASN A 258 13.63 22.36 -5.43
CA ASN A 258 14.52 21.27 -5.80
C ASN A 258 13.93 19.89 -5.47
N LEU A 259 13.19 19.78 -4.36
CA LEU A 259 12.51 18.53 -3.97
C LEU A 259 11.37 18.21 -4.93
N LEU A 260 10.51 19.18 -5.25
CA LEU A 260 9.42 19.03 -6.22
C LEU A 260 9.96 18.64 -7.60
N LEU A 261 11.08 19.22 -8.05
CA LEU A 261 11.71 18.85 -9.32
C LEU A 261 12.17 17.39 -9.32
N ARG A 262 12.81 16.91 -8.25
CA ARG A 262 13.21 15.50 -8.11
C ARG A 262 12.01 14.56 -8.08
N GLU A 263 10.97 14.92 -7.34
CA GLU A 263 9.75 14.13 -7.24
C GLU A 263 9.06 14.03 -8.61
N SER A 264 8.97 15.13 -9.38
CA SER A 264 8.38 15.15 -10.73
C SER A 264 9.10 14.24 -11.73
N GLN A 265 10.44 14.24 -11.71
CA GLN A 265 11.28 13.37 -12.56
C GLN A 265 11.15 11.88 -12.19
N GLU A 266 10.87 11.56 -10.93
CA GLU A 266 10.52 10.21 -10.48
C GLU A 266 9.06 9.84 -10.81
N ARG A 267 8.19 10.81 -11.16
CA ARG A 267 6.78 10.58 -11.53
C ARG A 267 6.52 10.31 -13.01
N GLU A 268 7.26 10.93 -13.90
CA GLU A 268 7.06 10.77 -15.36
C GLU A 268 7.31 9.33 -15.88
N LYS A 269 7.96 8.46 -15.08
CA LYS A 269 8.19 7.04 -15.44
C LYS A 269 7.03 6.10 -15.08
N ARG A 270 5.91 6.61 -14.53
CA ARG A 270 4.86 5.84 -13.81
C ARG A 270 3.73 5.26 -14.67
N THR A 271 3.58 5.61 -15.94
CA THR A 271 2.32 5.42 -16.70
C THR A 271 2.23 4.20 -17.64
N ARG A 272 2.98 3.12 -17.43
CA ARG A 272 2.92 1.93 -18.32
C ARG A 272 2.85 0.61 -17.56
N GLN A 273 1.78 0.39 -16.81
CA GLN A 273 1.53 -0.91 -16.16
C GLN A 273 0.46 -1.73 -16.89
N THR A 274 0.71 -3.01 -17.07
CA THR A 274 -0.26 -3.95 -17.66
C THR A 274 -1.41 -4.26 -16.68
N PRO A 275 -2.56 -4.79 -17.15
CA PRO A 275 -3.64 -5.23 -16.24
C PRO A 275 -3.20 -6.27 -15.21
N MET A 276 -2.24 -7.15 -15.55
CA MET A 276 -1.66 -8.13 -14.62
C MET A 276 -0.86 -7.46 -13.50
N GLU A 277 -0.01 -6.50 -13.87
CA GLU A 277 0.78 -5.73 -12.90
C GLU A 277 -0.13 -4.98 -11.93
N ARG A 278 -1.16 -4.29 -12.46
CA ARG A 278 -2.16 -3.60 -11.64
C ARG A 278 -2.89 -4.57 -10.70
N GLY A 279 -3.30 -5.75 -11.18
CA GLY A 279 -3.97 -6.75 -10.34
C GLY A 279 -3.11 -7.27 -9.18
N VAL A 280 -1.80 -7.49 -9.42
CA VAL A 280 -0.87 -7.90 -8.35
C VAL A 280 -0.65 -6.79 -7.32
N MET A 281 -0.51 -5.54 -7.77
CA MET A 281 -0.36 -4.38 -6.87
C MET A 281 -1.64 -4.12 -6.06
N GLU A 282 -2.81 -4.31 -6.67
CA GLU A 282 -4.10 -4.20 -5.99
C GLU A 282 -4.23 -5.22 -4.84
N ILE A 283 -3.79 -6.46 -5.04
CA ILE A 283 -3.73 -7.47 -3.95
C ILE A 283 -2.82 -6.99 -2.81
N ALA A 284 -1.66 -6.41 -3.15
CA ALA A 284 -0.74 -5.88 -2.14
C ALA A 284 -1.37 -4.75 -1.33
N HIS A 285 -2.09 -3.83 -1.98
CA HIS A 285 -2.84 -2.76 -1.32
C HIS A 285 -3.96 -3.31 -0.43
N ARG A 286 -4.81 -4.19 -0.95
CA ARG A 286 -5.91 -4.81 -0.19
C ARG A 286 -5.42 -5.54 1.05
N LEU A 287 -4.28 -6.23 0.96
CA LEU A 287 -3.68 -6.91 2.11
C LEU A 287 -3.25 -5.92 3.21
N GLN A 288 -2.69 -4.77 2.83
CA GLN A 288 -2.30 -3.70 3.75
C GLN A 288 -3.53 -3.04 4.38
N ILE A 289 -4.58 -2.79 3.59
CA ILE A 289 -5.87 -2.28 4.07
C ILE A 289 -6.43 -3.24 5.13
N GLY A 290 -6.53 -4.54 4.79
CA GLY A 290 -7.06 -5.55 5.71
C GLY A 290 -6.28 -5.62 7.03
N LEU A 291 -4.94 -5.53 6.98
CA LEU A 291 -4.10 -5.45 8.18
C LEU A 291 -4.41 -4.21 9.03
N MET A 292 -4.53 -3.05 8.39
CA MET A 292 -4.80 -1.80 9.10
C MET A 292 -6.16 -1.89 9.81
N TYR A 293 -7.19 -2.49 9.22
CA TYR A 293 -8.47 -2.73 9.90
C TYR A 293 -8.34 -3.64 11.13
N ILE A 294 -7.57 -4.73 11.01
CA ILE A 294 -7.27 -5.62 12.13
C ILE A 294 -6.59 -4.84 13.28
N LYS A 295 -5.63 -3.97 12.97
CA LYS A 295 -4.90 -3.18 13.98
C LYS A 295 -5.74 -2.04 14.58
N THR A 296 -6.45 -1.30 13.76
CA THR A 296 -7.04 0.00 14.15
C THR A 296 -8.49 -0.10 14.61
N ARG A 297 -9.24 -1.08 14.09
CA ARG A 297 -10.67 -1.24 14.36
C ARG A 297 -11.03 -2.54 15.06
N ASN A 298 -10.05 -3.42 15.28
CA ASN A 298 -10.28 -4.76 15.78
C ASN A 298 -11.37 -5.52 14.97
N GLN A 299 -11.29 -5.40 13.64
CA GLN A 299 -12.22 -6.02 12.71
C GLN A 299 -11.46 -6.81 11.66
N LEU A 300 -11.99 -7.98 11.29
CA LEU A 300 -11.42 -8.84 10.26
C LEU A 300 -12.27 -8.74 8.97
N PRO A 301 -11.80 -8.02 7.93
CA PRO A 301 -12.50 -7.99 6.65
C PRO A 301 -12.14 -9.26 5.84
N VAL A 302 -12.78 -10.37 6.20
CA VAL A 302 -12.50 -11.72 5.65
C VAL A 302 -12.66 -11.74 4.13
N GLU A 303 -13.66 -11.03 3.62
CA GLU A 303 -14.02 -10.91 2.21
C GLU A 303 -12.85 -10.33 1.40
N ILE A 304 -12.15 -9.30 1.92
CA ILE A 304 -10.98 -8.70 1.25
C ILE A 304 -9.89 -9.76 1.01
N PHE A 305 -9.63 -10.63 1.99
CA PHE A 305 -8.59 -11.64 1.85
C PHE A 305 -8.98 -12.75 0.88
N TYR A 306 -10.25 -13.15 0.88
CA TYR A 306 -10.76 -14.12 -0.09
C TYR A 306 -10.79 -13.55 -1.51
N ASP A 307 -11.17 -12.30 -1.71
CA ASP A 307 -11.09 -11.61 -3.01
C ASP A 307 -9.66 -11.56 -3.52
N CYS A 308 -8.68 -11.32 -2.64
CA CYS A 308 -7.26 -11.42 -2.99
C CYS A 308 -6.88 -12.82 -3.47
N VAL A 309 -7.34 -13.87 -2.78
CA VAL A 309 -7.09 -15.27 -3.16
C VAL A 309 -7.74 -15.59 -4.50
N ASP A 310 -8.99 -15.22 -4.71
CA ASP A 310 -9.72 -15.48 -5.95
C ASP A 310 -9.10 -14.72 -7.13
N THR A 311 -8.64 -13.48 -6.89
CA THR A 311 -7.89 -12.70 -7.87
C THR A 311 -6.56 -13.37 -8.22
N LEU A 312 -5.79 -13.87 -7.24
CA LEU A 312 -4.56 -14.64 -7.50
C LEU A 312 -4.85 -15.87 -8.36
N LEU A 313 -5.85 -16.67 -8.00
CA LEU A 313 -6.24 -17.87 -8.72
C LEU A 313 -6.69 -17.57 -10.15
N TYR A 314 -7.51 -16.54 -10.33
CA TYR A 314 -7.94 -16.07 -11.64
C TYR A 314 -6.75 -15.64 -12.50
N MET A 315 -5.83 -14.86 -11.94
CA MET A 315 -4.69 -14.36 -12.69
C MET A 315 -3.75 -15.46 -13.16
N VAL A 316 -3.46 -16.45 -12.30
CA VAL A 316 -2.68 -17.64 -12.66
C VAL A 316 -3.34 -18.41 -13.81
N LYS A 317 -4.67 -18.62 -13.74
CA LYS A 317 -5.44 -19.34 -14.78
C LYS A 317 -5.49 -18.57 -16.09
N LYS A 318 -5.60 -17.24 -16.04
CA LYS A 318 -5.73 -16.37 -17.22
C LYS A 318 -4.45 -16.31 -18.03
N ASP A 319 -3.33 -15.98 -17.38
CA ASP A 319 -2.01 -15.96 -18.02
C ASP A 319 -0.93 -16.18 -16.96
N ARG A 320 -0.57 -17.46 -16.80
CA ARG A 320 0.46 -17.89 -15.85
C ARG A 320 1.79 -17.15 -16.03
N LYS A 321 2.22 -16.90 -17.27
CA LYS A 321 3.54 -16.31 -17.55
C LYS A 321 3.53 -14.83 -17.19
N ALA A 322 2.51 -14.10 -17.63
CA ALA A 322 2.33 -12.71 -17.27
C ALA A 322 2.15 -12.52 -15.76
N PHE A 323 1.42 -13.43 -15.09
CA PHE A 323 1.29 -13.42 -13.64
C PHE A 323 2.64 -13.59 -12.92
N LEU A 324 3.43 -14.60 -13.30
CA LEU A 324 4.76 -14.82 -12.71
C LEU A 324 5.70 -13.63 -12.95
N TYR A 325 5.57 -12.95 -14.09
CA TYR A 325 6.31 -11.71 -14.37
C TYR A 325 5.81 -10.55 -13.49
N ALA A 326 4.49 -10.36 -13.39
CA ALA A 326 3.88 -9.32 -12.57
C ALA A 326 4.26 -9.41 -11.08
N LEU A 327 4.48 -10.62 -10.53
CA LEU A 327 4.99 -10.80 -9.16
C LEU A 327 6.36 -10.14 -8.92
N SER A 328 7.16 -9.87 -9.95
CA SER A 328 8.46 -9.18 -9.84
C SER A 328 8.32 -7.69 -9.51
N PHE A 329 7.16 -7.09 -9.79
CA PHE A 329 6.87 -5.68 -9.53
C PHE A 329 6.63 -5.38 -8.05
N LEU A 330 6.33 -6.39 -7.24
CA LEU A 330 6.22 -6.27 -5.78
C LEU A 330 7.56 -5.96 -5.08
N ARG A 331 8.68 -5.80 -5.80
CA ARG A 331 10.00 -5.66 -5.19
C ARG A 331 10.17 -4.41 -4.32
N ASP A 332 9.45 -3.34 -4.63
CA ASP A 332 9.44 -2.09 -3.85
C ASP A 332 8.28 -2.03 -2.84
N GLU A 333 7.45 -3.07 -2.78
CA GLU A 333 6.51 -3.27 -1.68
C GLU A 333 7.22 -3.72 -0.41
N ALA A 334 6.57 -3.45 0.73
CA ALA A 334 7.06 -3.86 2.04
C ALA A 334 7.34 -5.37 2.09
N ASP A 335 8.44 -5.76 2.73
CA ASP A 335 8.93 -7.15 2.75
C ASP A 335 7.86 -8.17 3.13
N TRP A 336 7.01 -7.86 4.10
CA TRP A 336 5.96 -8.78 4.54
C TRP A 336 4.83 -8.93 3.52
N VAL A 337 4.49 -7.87 2.77
CA VAL A 337 3.48 -7.86 1.70
C VAL A 337 4.02 -8.59 0.49
N ARG A 338 5.20 -8.18 0.00
CA ARG A 338 5.90 -8.84 -1.10
C ARG A 338 6.03 -10.33 -0.87
N HIS A 339 6.49 -10.73 0.32
CA HIS A 339 6.63 -12.14 0.66
C HIS A 339 5.28 -12.86 0.71
N ALA A 340 4.24 -12.27 1.32
CA ALA A 340 2.90 -12.84 1.39
C ALA A 340 2.37 -13.16 -0.02
N VAL A 341 2.34 -12.16 -0.89
CA VAL A 341 1.74 -12.27 -2.22
C VAL A 341 2.57 -13.17 -3.13
N GLN A 342 3.91 -13.08 -3.11
CA GLN A 342 4.76 -13.94 -3.92
C GLN A 342 4.72 -15.42 -3.48
N VAL A 343 4.58 -15.69 -2.18
CA VAL A 343 4.48 -17.07 -1.67
C VAL A 343 3.10 -17.63 -1.97
N ALA A 344 2.03 -16.89 -1.69
CA ALA A 344 0.66 -17.30 -1.99
C ALA A 344 0.46 -17.52 -3.49
N GLY A 345 0.96 -16.61 -4.34
CA GLY A 345 0.90 -16.73 -5.79
C GLY A 345 1.65 -17.94 -6.35
N LYS A 346 2.85 -18.26 -5.82
CA LYS A 346 3.59 -19.47 -6.22
C LYS A 346 2.95 -20.75 -5.70
N LEU A 347 2.37 -20.70 -4.51
CA LEU A 347 1.61 -21.84 -3.98
C LEU A 347 0.38 -22.12 -4.84
N ALA A 348 -0.38 -21.07 -5.20
CA ALA A 348 -1.48 -21.16 -6.15
C ALA A 348 -1.05 -21.77 -7.48
N ASP A 349 0.05 -21.29 -8.07
CA ASP A 349 0.62 -21.83 -9.32
C ASP A 349 0.95 -23.32 -9.22
N MET A 350 1.69 -23.75 -8.20
CA MET A 350 2.08 -25.15 -8.04
C MET A 350 0.90 -26.08 -7.73
N LEU A 351 -0.08 -25.62 -6.97
CA LEU A 351 -1.27 -26.40 -6.65
C LEU A 351 -2.20 -26.52 -7.88
N LEU A 352 -2.40 -25.45 -8.65
CA LEU A 352 -3.18 -25.50 -9.90
C LEU A 352 -2.55 -26.42 -10.95
N ILE A 353 -1.22 -26.49 -11.03
CA ILE A 353 -0.50 -27.45 -11.88
C ILE A 353 -0.70 -28.90 -11.40
N ALA A 354 -0.80 -29.11 -10.08
CA ALA A 354 -0.94 -30.43 -9.50
C ALA A 354 -2.37 -30.96 -9.63
N ASP A 355 -3.36 -30.14 -9.24
CA ASP A 355 -4.78 -30.43 -9.37
C ASP A 355 -5.58 -29.10 -9.39
N PRO A 356 -6.13 -28.68 -10.55
CA PRO A 356 -6.91 -27.46 -10.66
C PRO A 356 -8.30 -27.54 -10.00
N HIS A 357 -8.73 -28.73 -9.58
CA HIS A 357 -10.03 -28.99 -8.96
C HIS A 357 -9.95 -29.31 -7.46
N ASP A 358 -8.77 -29.21 -6.85
CA ASP A 358 -8.59 -29.46 -5.41
C ASP A 358 -9.50 -28.51 -4.58
N PRO A 359 -10.49 -29.04 -3.82
CA PRO A 359 -11.40 -28.22 -3.03
C PRO A 359 -10.69 -27.44 -1.90
N TYR A 360 -9.47 -27.84 -1.53
CA TYR A 360 -8.67 -27.20 -0.48
C TYR A 360 -7.73 -26.10 -1.01
N LEU A 361 -7.62 -25.93 -2.34
CA LEU A 361 -6.76 -24.96 -3.00
C LEU A 361 -6.93 -23.54 -2.44
N ARG A 362 -8.18 -23.07 -2.38
CA ARG A 362 -8.52 -21.71 -1.95
C ARG A 362 -8.08 -21.44 -0.50
N GLU A 363 -8.34 -22.40 0.39
CA GLU A 363 -7.96 -22.32 1.80
C GLU A 363 -6.44 -22.40 2.03
N ALA A 364 -5.74 -23.22 1.24
CA ALA A 364 -4.28 -23.31 1.27
C ALA A 364 -3.61 -21.98 0.88
N VAL A 365 -4.10 -21.35 -0.19
CA VAL A 365 -3.59 -20.06 -0.67
C VAL A 365 -3.90 -18.95 0.33
N LEU A 366 -5.10 -18.94 0.94
CA LEU A 366 -5.45 -18.02 2.01
C LEU A 366 -4.50 -18.13 3.19
N GLY A 367 -4.23 -19.35 3.67
CA GLY A 367 -3.30 -19.58 4.77
C GLY A 367 -1.89 -19.04 4.48
N ALA A 368 -1.41 -19.21 3.24
CA ALA A 368 -0.11 -18.69 2.82
C ALA A 368 -0.08 -17.15 2.74
N LEU A 369 -1.17 -16.53 2.26
CA LEU A 369 -1.32 -15.08 2.17
C LEU A 369 -1.35 -14.44 3.57
N LEU A 370 -2.09 -15.03 4.50
CA LEU A 370 -2.27 -14.49 5.85
C LEU A 370 -1.06 -14.75 6.76
N HIS A 371 -0.33 -15.85 6.56
CA HIS A 371 0.73 -16.30 7.47
C HIS A 371 1.71 -15.19 7.89
N THR A 372 2.15 -14.32 6.97
CA THR A 372 3.09 -13.25 7.29
C THR A 372 2.48 -11.99 7.91
N MET A 373 1.14 -11.86 7.93
CA MET A 373 0.45 -10.73 8.58
C MET A 373 0.67 -10.68 10.08
N GLY A 374 1.08 -11.78 10.72
CA GLY A 374 1.46 -11.75 12.13
C GLY A 374 2.67 -10.86 12.43
N LYS A 375 3.56 -10.62 11.44
CA LYS A 375 4.78 -9.83 11.65
C LYS A 375 4.45 -8.37 11.95
N PRO A 376 3.63 -7.68 11.14
CA PRO A 376 3.25 -6.30 11.45
C PRO A 376 2.41 -6.17 12.73
N LEU A 377 1.69 -7.21 13.16
CA LEU A 377 1.00 -7.21 14.45
C LEU A 377 1.95 -7.18 15.66
N LEU A 378 3.24 -7.48 15.46
CA LEU A 378 4.26 -7.38 16.52
C LEU A 378 4.92 -6.00 16.63
N VAL A 379 4.61 -5.07 15.72
CA VAL A 379 5.25 -3.76 15.71
C VAL A 379 4.81 -2.97 16.94
N ASN A 380 5.78 -2.56 17.74
CA ASN A 380 5.63 -1.81 18.99
C ASN A 380 6.98 -1.14 19.34
N ALA A 381 7.11 -0.46 20.49
CA ALA A 381 8.36 0.19 20.89
C ALA A 381 9.60 -0.72 20.91
N ARG A 382 9.47 -2.04 21.16
CA ARG A 382 10.58 -3.01 21.15
C ARG A 382 10.93 -3.51 19.75
N LEU A 383 9.98 -3.48 18.83
CA LEU A 383 10.14 -3.77 17.40
C LEU A 383 9.49 -2.63 16.61
N PRO A 384 10.10 -1.43 16.57
CA PRO A 384 9.43 -0.24 16.07
C PRO A 384 9.20 -0.29 14.56
N SER A 385 9.89 -1.16 13.83
CA SER A 385 9.75 -1.30 12.38
C SER A 385 10.19 -2.67 11.91
N LEU A 386 9.64 -3.10 10.77
CA LEU A 386 10.07 -4.32 10.06
C LEU A 386 11.26 -4.04 9.14
N LYS A 387 12.31 -3.40 9.67
CA LYS A 387 13.53 -3.06 8.92
C LYS A 387 14.26 -4.31 8.45
N VAL A 388 15.00 -4.16 7.35
CA VAL A 388 15.83 -5.22 6.76
C VAL A 388 16.82 -5.77 7.79
N ASN A 389 17.37 -4.92 8.68
CA ASN A 389 18.40 -5.31 9.66
C ASN A 389 17.86 -5.30 11.08
N MET A 390 17.61 -6.48 11.63
CA MET A 390 17.16 -6.65 13.02
C MET A 390 18.27 -7.19 13.93
N ASN A 391 18.33 -6.68 15.15
CA ASN A 391 19.17 -7.23 16.21
C ASN A 391 18.62 -8.60 16.70
N PRO A 392 19.39 -9.39 17.47
CA PRO A 392 18.95 -10.71 17.95
C PRO A 392 17.64 -10.68 18.76
N ALA A 393 17.43 -9.67 19.60
CA ALA A 393 16.21 -9.52 20.40
C ALA A 393 14.98 -9.27 19.52
N GLN A 394 15.09 -8.37 18.53
CA GLN A 394 14.05 -8.11 17.54
C GLN A 394 13.72 -9.36 16.71
N LYS A 395 14.73 -10.16 16.35
CA LYS A 395 14.52 -11.44 15.65
C LYS A 395 13.74 -12.44 16.50
N ALA A 396 14.03 -12.50 17.81
CA ALA A 396 13.31 -13.35 18.75
C ALA A 396 11.86 -12.89 18.96
N ILE A 397 11.59 -11.59 18.95
CA ILE A 397 10.20 -11.07 18.95
C ILE A 397 9.50 -11.50 17.66
N LEU A 398 10.16 -11.33 16.50
CA LEU A 398 9.57 -11.62 15.19
C LEU A 398 9.17 -13.10 15.01
N SER A 399 9.83 -14.06 15.67
CA SER A 399 9.43 -15.47 15.58
C SER A 399 8.07 -15.75 16.23
N GLY A 400 7.61 -14.87 17.14
CA GLY A 400 6.28 -14.95 17.75
C GLY A 400 5.11 -14.63 16.83
N HIS A 401 5.35 -14.22 15.57
CA HIS A 401 4.31 -13.72 14.68
C HIS A 401 3.20 -14.73 14.39
N VAL A 402 3.54 -16.02 14.35
CA VAL A 402 2.58 -17.11 14.12
C VAL A 402 1.58 -17.16 15.28
N SER A 403 2.09 -17.15 16.52
CA SER A 403 1.27 -17.19 17.73
C SER A 403 0.40 -15.94 17.87
N VAL A 404 0.96 -14.76 17.57
CA VAL A 404 0.21 -13.49 17.62
C VAL A 404 -0.91 -13.46 16.58
N LEU A 405 -0.64 -13.88 15.33
CA LEU A 405 -1.68 -13.99 14.31
C LEU A 405 -2.78 -14.96 14.74
N GLY A 406 -2.41 -16.17 15.19
CA GLY A 406 -3.37 -17.16 15.65
C GLY A 406 -4.23 -16.68 16.82
N ALA A 407 -3.64 -15.96 17.78
CA ALA A 407 -4.39 -15.36 18.88
C ALA A 407 -5.33 -14.25 18.39
N LYS A 408 -4.86 -13.38 17.50
CA LYS A 408 -5.65 -12.27 16.96
C LYS A 408 -6.85 -12.75 16.15
N LEU A 409 -6.68 -13.77 15.31
CA LEU A 409 -7.79 -14.31 14.53
C LEU A 409 -8.84 -15.01 15.42
N ARG A 410 -8.42 -15.65 16.52
CA ARG A 410 -9.34 -16.21 17.53
C ARG A 410 -10.07 -15.12 18.30
N GLU A 411 -9.39 -14.05 18.71
CA GLU A 411 -10.00 -12.87 19.35
C GLU A 411 -11.10 -12.27 18.48
N LEU A 412 -10.86 -12.21 17.16
CA LEU A 412 -11.81 -11.71 16.17
C LEU A 412 -12.95 -12.70 15.82
N GLY A 413 -12.99 -13.86 16.48
CA GLY A 413 -14.07 -14.84 16.32
C GLY A 413 -14.09 -15.55 14.96
N TRP A 414 -13.01 -15.51 14.18
CA TRP A 414 -13.02 -16.10 12.84
C TRP A 414 -12.85 -17.62 12.89
N SER A 415 -13.80 -18.34 12.29
CA SER A 415 -13.73 -19.80 12.12
C SER A 415 -12.86 -20.17 10.93
N ILE A 416 -11.55 -20.32 11.18
CA ILE A 416 -10.57 -20.68 10.16
C ILE A 416 -10.69 -22.16 9.80
N SER A 417 -10.70 -22.48 8.50
CA SER A 417 -10.67 -23.87 8.01
C SER A 417 -9.42 -24.63 8.50
N PRO A 418 -9.49 -25.97 8.62
CA PRO A 418 -8.33 -26.78 9.01
C PRO A 418 -7.12 -26.59 8.09
N THR A 419 -7.35 -26.49 6.77
CA THR A 419 -6.28 -26.28 5.78
C THR A 419 -5.60 -24.93 5.92
N CYS A 420 -6.38 -23.84 6.04
CA CYS A 420 -5.83 -22.50 6.23
C CYS A 420 -5.05 -22.41 7.55
N ARG A 421 -5.59 -23.01 8.62
CA ARG A 421 -4.94 -23.07 9.94
C ARG A 421 -3.62 -23.82 9.90
N ASP A 422 -3.57 -24.99 9.25
CA ASP A 422 -2.35 -25.79 9.12
C ASP A 422 -1.21 -24.99 8.47
N VAL A 423 -1.50 -24.26 7.39
CA VAL A 423 -0.52 -23.39 6.74
C VAL A 423 -0.09 -22.23 7.63
N ILE A 424 -1.04 -21.52 8.27
CA ILE A 424 -0.74 -20.39 9.16
C ILE A 424 0.20 -20.84 10.29
N GLU A 425 -0.11 -21.97 10.94
CA GLU A 425 0.62 -22.42 12.13
C GLU A 425 1.97 -23.07 11.78
N ASN A 426 2.06 -23.78 10.64
CA ASN A 426 3.19 -24.68 10.39
C ASN A 426 4.09 -24.25 9.22
N ALA A 427 3.79 -23.19 8.47
CA ALA A 427 4.62 -22.82 7.30
C ALA A 427 6.07 -22.40 7.62
N ASN A 428 6.42 -22.19 8.90
CA ASN A 428 7.80 -21.94 9.35
C ASN A 428 8.49 -23.20 9.90
N GLU A 429 7.75 -24.30 10.05
CA GLU A 429 8.29 -25.59 10.46
C GLU A 429 9.18 -26.19 9.36
N ARG A 430 10.06 -27.09 9.77
CA ARG A 430 11.06 -27.72 8.89
C ARG A 430 11.13 -29.21 9.17
N VAL A 431 11.48 -29.99 8.16
CA VAL A 431 11.46 -31.45 8.24
C VAL A 431 12.39 -31.97 9.34
N ASP A 432 13.52 -31.29 9.59
CA ASP A 432 14.49 -31.61 10.63
C ASP A 432 14.12 -31.12 12.04
N GLY A 433 13.02 -30.39 12.21
CA GLY A 433 12.60 -29.79 13.48
C GLY A 433 13.32 -28.48 13.83
N SER A 434 14.17 -27.94 12.96
CA SER A 434 14.82 -26.62 13.18
C SER A 434 13.90 -25.42 12.94
N GLY A 435 12.63 -25.68 12.61
CA GLY A 435 11.59 -24.68 12.38
C GLY A 435 10.92 -24.20 13.67
N TYR A 436 9.85 -23.41 13.53
CA TYR A 436 9.10 -22.84 14.63
C TYR A 436 7.62 -22.65 14.21
N PRO A 437 6.66 -22.51 15.15
CA PRO A 437 6.82 -22.28 16.58
C PRO A 437 7.04 -23.54 17.45
N GLN A 438 6.66 -24.73 16.99
CA GLN A 438 6.66 -25.97 17.79
C GLN A 438 7.86 -26.87 17.51
N GLY A 439 8.62 -26.66 16.43
CA GLY A 439 9.79 -27.49 16.10
C GLY A 439 9.41 -28.89 15.63
N LYS A 440 8.28 -29.01 14.92
CA LYS A 440 7.74 -30.29 14.42
C LYS A 440 8.72 -30.95 13.45
N ARG A 441 8.90 -32.28 13.55
CA ARG A 441 9.79 -33.07 12.68
C ARG A 441 8.99 -33.93 11.70
N ALA A 442 9.27 -33.84 10.40
CA ALA A 442 8.74 -34.72 9.33
C ALA A 442 7.26 -35.13 9.40
N GLU A 443 6.90 -36.18 10.15
CA GLU A 443 5.60 -36.87 10.14
C GLU A 443 4.39 -35.97 10.45
N PRO A 444 4.44 -35.03 11.42
CA PRO A 444 3.35 -34.12 11.70
C PRO A 444 3.20 -32.98 10.68
N LEU A 445 4.10 -32.88 9.68
CA LEU A 445 4.04 -31.84 8.64
C LEU A 445 3.33 -32.38 7.41
N SER A 446 2.17 -31.78 7.10
CA SER A 446 1.40 -32.12 5.90
C SER A 446 2.22 -31.89 4.62
N PRO A 447 1.90 -32.59 3.52
CA PRO A 447 2.53 -32.34 2.22
C PRO A 447 2.43 -30.87 1.79
N LEU A 448 1.31 -30.21 2.12
CA LEU A 448 1.09 -28.79 1.88
C LEU A 448 2.08 -27.91 2.66
N VAL A 449 2.33 -28.21 3.93
CA VAL A 449 3.30 -27.48 4.76
C VAL A 449 4.74 -27.68 4.24
N ARG A 450 5.08 -28.90 3.82
CA ARG A 450 6.39 -29.17 3.19
C ARG A 450 6.54 -28.38 1.88
N LEU A 451 5.48 -28.25 1.09
CA LEU A 451 5.46 -27.43 -0.12
C LEU A 451 5.68 -25.95 0.18
N VAL A 452 4.86 -25.35 1.06
CA VAL A 452 4.93 -23.92 1.35
C VAL A 452 6.24 -23.53 2.03
N SER A 453 6.81 -24.39 2.89
CA SER A 453 8.10 -24.13 3.55
C SER A 453 9.25 -23.96 2.54
N VAL A 454 9.29 -24.78 1.48
CA VAL A 454 10.26 -24.66 0.39
C VAL A 454 10.04 -23.38 -0.41
N ILE A 455 8.80 -23.09 -0.82
CA ILE A 455 8.46 -21.87 -1.56
C ILE A 455 8.91 -20.62 -0.78
N LYS A 456 8.61 -20.57 0.52
CA LYS A 456 9.00 -19.48 1.43
C LYS A 456 10.51 -19.37 1.57
N ALA A 457 11.22 -20.48 1.74
CA ALA A 457 12.68 -20.48 1.87
C ALA A 457 13.35 -19.94 0.59
N ILE A 458 12.90 -20.38 -0.58
CA ILE A 458 13.38 -19.88 -1.88
C ILE A 458 13.11 -18.39 -2.01
N ASN A 459 11.87 -17.96 -1.72
CA ASN A 459 11.50 -16.55 -1.80
C ASN A 459 12.41 -15.70 -0.89
N LYS A 460 12.56 -16.09 0.37
CA LYS A 460 13.36 -15.37 1.37
C LYS A 460 14.83 -15.25 0.97
N LEU A 461 15.43 -16.28 0.39
CA LEU A 461 16.84 -16.26 -0.02
C LEU A 461 17.12 -15.34 -1.20
N ARG A 462 16.09 -15.04 -2.01
CA ARG A 462 16.20 -14.20 -3.21
C ARG A 462 16.09 -12.70 -2.94
N HIS A 463 15.93 -12.29 -1.68
CA HIS A 463 15.75 -10.91 -1.26
C HIS A 463 16.75 -10.54 -0.17
N ALA A 464 17.17 -9.27 -0.12
CA ALA A 464 18.07 -8.76 0.90
C ALA A 464 17.42 -8.86 2.29
N ARG A 465 18.16 -9.33 3.30
CA ARG A 465 17.67 -9.42 4.68
C ARG A 465 18.79 -9.53 5.69
N ASN A 466 18.71 -8.80 6.80
CA ASN A 466 19.61 -8.89 7.96
C ASN A 466 21.09 -8.77 7.59
N GLY A 467 21.43 -7.83 6.71
CA GLY A 467 22.78 -7.62 6.20
C GLY A 467 23.25 -8.70 5.23
N ILE A 468 22.37 -9.62 4.82
CA ILE A 468 22.67 -10.67 3.85
C ILE A 468 22.16 -10.23 2.48
N SER A 469 23.08 -10.19 1.52
CA SER A 469 22.76 -9.92 0.12
C SER A 469 21.83 -10.99 -0.47
N PRO A 470 20.93 -10.59 -1.39
CA PRO A 470 20.04 -11.51 -2.09
C PRO A 470 20.84 -12.53 -2.90
N ARG A 471 20.28 -13.73 -3.05
CA ARG A 471 20.88 -14.81 -3.84
C ARG A 471 20.20 -14.93 -5.19
N THR A 472 20.98 -15.29 -6.20
CA THR A 472 20.42 -15.74 -7.49
C THR A 472 19.55 -16.98 -7.30
N PRO A 473 18.59 -17.27 -8.21
CA PRO A 473 17.74 -18.46 -8.10
C PRO A 473 18.54 -19.75 -7.92
N LEU A 474 19.57 -19.97 -8.74
CA LEU A 474 20.45 -21.14 -8.63
C LEU A 474 21.16 -21.23 -7.27
N ALA A 475 21.68 -20.11 -6.76
CA ALA A 475 22.33 -20.09 -5.45
C ALA A 475 21.34 -20.34 -4.30
N ALA A 476 20.08 -19.89 -4.43
CA ALA A 476 19.03 -20.19 -3.47
C ALA A 476 18.66 -21.70 -3.49
N TYR A 477 18.53 -22.31 -4.67
CA TYR A 477 18.25 -23.74 -4.80
C TYR A 477 19.35 -24.59 -4.19
N ARG A 478 20.63 -24.30 -4.50
CA ARG A 478 21.78 -24.98 -3.89
C ARG A 478 21.76 -24.89 -2.38
N LYS A 479 21.52 -23.68 -1.84
CA LYS A 479 21.48 -23.46 -0.39
C LYS A 479 20.39 -24.29 0.31
N ILE A 480 19.24 -24.48 -0.32
CA ILE A 480 18.15 -25.30 0.23
C ILE A 480 18.48 -26.79 0.09
N TYR A 481 19.05 -27.20 -1.03
CA TYR A 481 19.49 -28.58 -1.25
C TYR A 481 20.55 -29.03 -0.23
N GLU A 482 21.47 -28.13 0.13
CA GLU A 482 22.55 -28.33 1.11
C GLU A 482 22.09 -28.19 2.57
N ALA A 483 20.87 -27.69 2.85
CA ALA A 483 20.37 -27.49 4.20
C ALA A 483 19.94 -28.83 4.83
N ASN A 484 20.87 -29.46 5.54
CA ASN A 484 20.80 -30.73 6.29
C ASN A 484 19.38 -31.27 6.60
N ALA A 485 18.72 -31.89 5.60
CA ALA A 485 17.36 -32.43 5.69
C ALA A 485 16.26 -31.46 6.19
N ALA A 486 16.54 -30.15 6.26
CA ALA A 486 15.60 -29.15 6.74
C ALA A 486 14.37 -28.99 5.83
N TYR A 487 14.53 -29.30 4.55
CA TYR A 487 13.53 -29.15 3.52
C TYR A 487 13.34 -30.43 2.73
N ASP A 488 12.10 -30.64 2.26
CA ASP A 488 11.76 -31.77 1.40
C ASP A 488 12.44 -31.63 0.02
N LYS A 489 13.36 -32.55 -0.28
CA LYS A 489 14.14 -32.53 -1.52
C LYS A 489 13.27 -32.82 -2.75
N ALA A 490 12.23 -33.66 -2.63
CA ALA A 490 11.35 -33.95 -3.75
C ALA A 490 10.55 -32.71 -4.14
N VAL A 491 10.09 -31.95 -3.15
CA VAL A 491 9.44 -30.64 -3.36
C VAL A 491 10.40 -29.67 -4.05
N LEU A 492 11.66 -29.57 -3.60
CA LEU A 492 12.66 -28.70 -4.25
C LEU A 492 12.90 -29.09 -5.72
N VAL A 493 13.03 -30.38 -6.01
CA VAL A 493 13.21 -30.88 -7.39
C VAL A 493 12.02 -30.49 -8.26
N LYS A 494 10.79 -30.71 -7.78
CA LYS A 494 9.57 -30.31 -8.49
C LYS A 494 9.52 -28.79 -8.72
N TYR A 495 9.90 -27.99 -7.72
CA TYR A 495 10.01 -26.54 -7.86
C TYR A 495 10.99 -26.15 -8.98
N VAL A 496 12.18 -26.75 -9.02
CA VAL A 496 13.19 -26.46 -10.06
C VAL A 496 12.73 -26.91 -11.44
N GLN A 497 12.02 -28.03 -11.56
CA GLN A 497 11.44 -28.49 -12.83
C GLN A 497 10.39 -27.52 -13.38
N ILE A 498 9.55 -26.94 -12.50
CA ILE A 498 8.48 -26.01 -12.90
C ILE A 498 9.01 -24.63 -13.29
N TYR A 499 10.03 -24.12 -12.59
CA TYR A 499 10.49 -22.74 -12.74
C TYR A 499 11.82 -22.60 -13.46
N GLY A 500 12.57 -23.69 -13.65
CA GLY A 500 13.88 -23.68 -14.29
C GLY A 500 14.94 -22.92 -13.50
N LEU A 501 16.11 -22.75 -14.13
CA LEU A 501 17.26 -22.02 -13.55
C LEU A 501 17.16 -20.49 -13.76
N TYR A 502 16.37 -20.08 -14.74
CA TYR A 502 16.16 -18.68 -15.15
C TYR A 502 14.67 -18.33 -15.05
N PRO A 503 14.06 -18.36 -13.85
CA PRO A 503 12.62 -18.24 -13.70
C PRO A 503 12.11 -16.89 -14.20
N ILE A 504 10.91 -16.89 -14.79
CA ILE A 504 10.14 -15.69 -15.16
C ILE A 504 10.14 -14.68 -14.00
N GLY A 505 10.29 -13.40 -14.32
CA GLY A 505 10.45 -12.31 -13.35
C GLY A 505 11.86 -12.18 -12.77
N SER A 506 12.86 -12.88 -13.32
CA SER A 506 14.27 -12.65 -12.97
C SER A 506 14.92 -11.66 -13.93
N LEU A 507 15.85 -10.84 -13.43
CA LEU A 507 16.65 -9.94 -14.24
C LEU A 507 17.87 -10.68 -14.81
N ALA A 508 17.93 -10.79 -16.14
CA ALA A 508 19.01 -11.43 -16.86
C ALA A 508 19.99 -10.39 -17.43
N LYS A 509 21.29 -10.71 -17.34
CA LYS A 509 22.37 -9.94 -17.95
C LYS A 509 22.89 -10.65 -19.19
N TYR A 510 23.07 -9.90 -20.27
CA TYR A 510 23.55 -10.40 -21.56
C TYR A 510 24.90 -9.79 -21.92
N SER A 511 25.71 -10.54 -22.69
CA SER A 511 27.06 -10.13 -23.10
C SER A 511 27.11 -8.88 -23.98
N GLY A 512 25.97 -8.52 -24.61
CA GLY A 512 25.81 -7.25 -25.33
C GLY A 512 25.72 -6.02 -24.41
N GLY A 513 25.73 -6.20 -23.09
CA GLY A 513 25.57 -5.14 -22.10
C GLY A 513 24.13 -4.88 -21.68
N PHE A 514 23.17 -5.63 -22.21
CA PHE A 514 21.76 -5.44 -21.88
C PHE A 514 21.36 -6.13 -20.56
N LEU A 515 20.46 -5.48 -19.85
CA LEU A 515 19.67 -6.05 -18.77
C LEU A 515 18.22 -6.19 -19.22
N GLY A 516 17.63 -7.36 -18.97
CA GLY A 516 16.22 -7.57 -19.26
C GLY A 516 15.55 -8.60 -18.40
N TRP A 517 14.26 -8.39 -18.15
CA TRP A 517 13.44 -9.28 -17.36
C TRP A 517 12.98 -10.47 -18.17
N VAL A 518 13.17 -11.68 -17.65
CA VAL A 518 12.66 -12.90 -18.27
C VAL A 518 11.14 -12.91 -18.19
N MET A 519 10.47 -12.94 -19.34
CA MET A 519 9.01 -13.02 -19.44
C MET A 519 8.52 -14.40 -19.88
N ASP A 520 9.35 -15.15 -20.60
CA ASP A 520 9.04 -16.51 -21.03
C ASP A 520 10.30 -17.38 -21.15
N ILE A 521 10.13 -18.70 -20.97
CA ILE A 521 11.17 -19.71 -21.02
C ILE A 521 10.77 -20.89 -21.92
N ASP A 522 11.74 -21.53 -22.57
CA ASP A 522 11.52 -22.75 -23.35
C ASP A 522 11.35 -23.99 -22.45
N LYS A 523 11.10 -25.16 -23.08
CA LYS A 523 11.00 -26.46 -22.39
C LYS A 523 12.28 -26.87 -21.64
N LYS A 524 13.43 -26.26 -21.95
CA LYS A 524 14.72 -26.49 -21.29
C LYS A 524 14.98 -25.44 -20.20
N GLY A 525 14.04 -24.52 -19.95
CA GLY A 525 14.14 -23.47 -18.95
C GLY A 525 15.02 -22.29 -19.37
N LYS A 526 15.34 -22.12 -20.66
CA LYS A 526 16.11 -20.98 -21.18
C LYS A 526 15.18 -19.82 -21.53
N PRO A 527 15.56 -18.55 -21.23
CA PRO A 527 14.79 -17.38 -21.65
C PRO A 527 14.58 -17.32 -23.16
N ILE A 528 13.33 -17.10 -23.58
CA ILE A 528 12.94 -16.93 -25.00
C ILE A 528 12.19 -15.63 -25.27
N VAL A 529 11.66 -14.98 -24.22
CA VAL A 529 11.09 -13.63 -24.31
C VAL A 529 11.61 -12.82 -23.13
N VAL A 530 12.14 -11.64 -23.42
CA VAL A 530 12.82 -10.77 -22.44
C VAL A 530 12.40 -9.33 -22.65
N HIS A 531 12.00 -8.65 -21.58
CA HIS A 531 11.78 -7.21 -21.58
C HIS A 531 13.09 -6.49 -21.24
N LEU A 532 13.77 -5.94 -22.25
CA LEU A 532 15.00 -5.16 -22.07
C LEU A 532 14.67 -3.80 -21.46
N THR A 533 15.36 -3.48 -20.36
CA THR A 533 15.09 -2.26 -19.58
C THR A 533 16.29 -1.32 -19.49
N LYS A 534 17.50 -1.81 -19.74
CA LYS A 534 18.73 -1.02 -19.61
C LYS A 534 19.84 -1.56 -20.50
N ASN A 535 20.67 -0.68 -21.04
CA ASN A 535 21.94 -1.05 -21.66
C ASN A 535 23.09 -0.43 -20.85
N LEU A 536 23.93 -1.29 -20.28
CA LEU A 536 25.06 -0.89 -19.44
C LEU A 536 26.16 -0.16 -20.24
N ARG A 537 26.18 -0.28 -21.57
CA ARG A 537 27.09 0.49 -22.44
C ARG A 537 26.62 1.93 -22.66
N PHE A 538 25.32 2.19 -22.48
CA PHE A 538 24.71 3.52 -22.64
C PHE A 538 23.81 3.80 -21.43
N PRO A 539 24.38 4.10 -20.25
CA PRO A 539 23.65 4.14 -18.97
C PRO A 539 22.51 5.16 -18.93
N ASP A 540 22.61 6.22 -19.72
CA ASP A 540 21.62 7.32 -19.79
C ASP A 540 20.44 7.00 -20.71
N THR A 541 20.47 5.88 -21.43
CA THR A 541 19.40 5.47 -22.34
C THR A 541 18.36 4.64 -21.59
N ASN A 542 17.12 5.13 -21.53
CA ASN A 542 15.98 4.33 -21.10
C ASN A 542 15.55 3.42 -22.26
N ILE A 543 15.60 2.11 -22.04
CA ILE A 543 15.13 1.11 -23.00
C ILE A 543 13.87 0.48 -22.41
N SER A 544 12.84 0.28 -23.23
CA SER A 544 11.69 -0.56 -22.88
C SER A 544 11.27 -1.25 -24.17
N SER A 545 11.83 -2.44 -24.39
CA SER A 545 11.55 -3.24 -25.59
C SER A 545 11.42 -4.70 -25.21
N VAL A 546 10.40 -5.37 -25.76
CA VAL A 546 10.21 -6.81 -25.61
C VAL A 546 10.88 -7.50 -26.78
N VAL A 547 11.85 -8.36 -26.48
CA VAL A 547 12.63 -9.11 -27.47
C VAL A 547 12.31 -10.58 -27.35
N SER A 548 12.00 -11.20 -28.48
CA SER A 548 11.66 -12.62 -28.59
C SER A 548 12.82 -13.44 -29.18
N ASN A 549 12.68 -14.77 -29.19
CA ASN A 549 13.77 -15.72 -29.49
C ASN A 549 14.55 -15.44 -30.79
N GLY A 550 13.89 -14.95 -31.85
CA GLY A 550 14.56 -14.62 -33.11
C GLY A 550 15.59 -13.49 -32.99
N ASP A 551 15.33 -12.53 -32.11
CA ASP A 551 16.14 -11.32 -31.96
C ASP A 551 17.04 -11.36 -30.71
N LEU A 552 16.85 -12.33 -29.81
CA LEU A 552 17.68 -12.48 -28.61
C LEU A 552 19.17 -12.66 -28.93
N GLN A 553 19.51 -13.22 -30.09
CA GLN A 553 20.90 -13.33 -30.53
C GLN A 553 21.59 -11.96 -30.69
N GLN A 554 20.83 -10.92 -31.06
CA GLN A 554 21.33 -9.55 -31.22
C GLN A 554 21.67 -8.89 -29.87
N VAL A 555 21.02 -9.35 -28.79
CA VAL A 555 21.24 -8.91 -27.42
C VAL A 555 22.52 -9.52 -26.82
N GLY A 556 22.98 -10.64 -27.39
CA GLY A 556 24.17 -11.38 -26.97
C GLY A 556 23.86 -12.68 -26.20
N LYS A 557 24.90 -13.32 -25.66
CA LYS A 557 24.75 -14.55 -24.87
C LYS A 557 24.27 -14.21 -23.45
N LEU A 558 23.35 -15.02 -22.92
CA LEU A 558 22.95 -14.94 -21.52
C LEU A 558 24.16 -15.27 -20.62
N GLU A 559 24.57 -14.31 -19.79
CA GLU A 559 25.69 -14.48 -18.86
C GLU A 559 25.20 -15.10 -17.55
N ASN A 560 24.29 -14.40 -16.87
CA ASN A 560 23.76 -14.81 -15.57
C ASN A 560 22.46 -14.07 -15.21
N ILE A 561 21.82 -14.53 -14.12
CA ILE A 561 20.79 -13.77 -13.41
C ILE A 561 21.48 -12.87 -12.39
N VAL A 562 21.03 -11.62 -12.33
CA VAL A 562 21.58 -10.59 -11.45
C VAL A 562 20.49 -9.99 -10.55
N HIS A 563 20.89 -9.33 -9.46
CA HIS A 563 19.94 -8.63 -8.62
C HIS A 563 19.67 -7.22 -9.16
N PRO A 564 18.40 -6.76 -9.24
CA PRO A 564 18.08 -5.43 -9.76
C PRO A 564 18.73 -4.28 -8.99
N ASP A 565 18.89 -4.42 -7.67
CA ASP A 565 19.48 -3.38 -6.80
C ASP A 565 20.93 -3.08 -7.15
N ASP A 566 21.69 -4.09 -7.62
CA ASP A 566 23.10 -3.95 -8.03
C ASP A 566 23.27 -2.98 -9.21
N PHE A 567 22.19 -2.69 -9.93
CA PHE A 567 22.17 -1.85 -11.13
C PHE A 567 21.29 -0.60 -10.98
N GLY A 568 20.86 -0.30 -9.75
CA GLY A 568 20.02 0.85 -9.44
C GLY A 568 18.63 0.79 -10.09
N MET A 569 18.14 -0.40 -10.42
CA MET A 569 16.79 -0.57 -10.94
C MET A 569 15.81 -0.30 -9.79
N LYS A 570 14.70 0.41 -9.99
CA LYS A 570 13.59 0.50 -9.02
C LYS A 570 12.28 0.16 -9.75
N VAL A 571 11.34 -0.50 -9.08
CA VAL A 571 9.94 -0.58 -9.49
C VAL A 571 9.20 0.54 -8.75
N LEU A 572 8.54 1.40 -9.50
CA LEU A 572 7.84 2.54 -8.92
C LEU A 572 6.47 2.03 -8.42
N LYS A 573 6.16 2.27 -7.13
CA LYS A 573 4.83 2.03 -6.54
C LYS A 573 3.76 2.85 -7.28
N ILE A 574 2.52 2.35 -7.31
CA ILE A 574 1.33 3.01 -7.89
C ILE A 574 1.03 4.29 -7.11
#